data_AF-A0AAU5WM63-F1
#
_entry.id   AF-A0AAU5WM63-F1
#
_cell.length_a   1.000
_cell.length_b   1.000
_cell.length_c   1.000
_cell.angle_alpha   90.00
_cell.angle_beta   90.00
_cell.angle_gamma   90.00
#
_symmetry.space_group_name_H-M   'P 1'
#
loop_
_entity.id
_entity.type
_entity.pdbx_description
1 polymer ?
#
loop_
_entity_poly.entity_id
_entity_poly.type
_entity_poly.pdbx_seq_one_letter_code
_entity_poly.pdbx_strand_id
1 'polypeptide(L)'
;MSAELRDLLAGMAAREAHGELMAPPFVTTGGTGPSVRVRLVACTVCGAIGGDRRWPAPMRGTGDEPALSMLACERLTARAVLPIVVIVERFPELRGARFATRALAWTELTHLPPEKALWQLDLAERWVNGLAAAPDLTLPASTRSHGAGAGRPRRRQELAPYFVSPHARLPAWMGAHYQAERRAALLRRFGGEG
;
A
#
# COMPACT_ATOMS: atom_id res chain seq x y z
N MET A 1 -22.61 -14.56 -1.93
CA MET A 1 -21.50 -13.67 -1.52
C MET A 1 -21.60 -13.50 -0.02
N SER A 2 -20.56 -13.87 0.73
CA SER A 2 -20.61 -13.82 2.20
C SER A 2 -20.51 -12.36 2.69
N ALA A 3 -21.22 -12.05 3.77
CA ALA A 3 -21.09 -10.77 4.47
C ALA A 3 -19.65 -10.56 4.97
N GLU A 4 -19.02 -11.64 5.44
CA GLU A 4 -17.64 -11.69 5.92
C GLU A 4 -16.63 -11.10 4.94
N LEU A 5 -16.76 -11.40 3.64
CA LEU A 5 -15.84 -10.87 2.63
C LEU A 5 -16.04 -9.37 2.40
N ARG A 6 -17.28 -8.86 2.51
CA ARG A 6 -17.53 -7.42 2.43
C ARG A 6 -16.96 -6.69 3.65
N ASP A 7 -17.08 -7.27 4.83
CA ASP A 7 -16.55 -6.72 6.08
C ASP A 7 -15.02 -6.69 6.06
N LEU A 8 -14.39 -7.74 5.53
CA LEU A 8 -12.95 -7.80 5.30
C LEU A 8 -12.47 -6.65 4.41
N LEU A 9 -13.12 -6.45 3.25
CA LEU A 9 -12.79 -5.37 2.33
C LEU A 9 -13.01 -3.99 2.95
N ALA A 10 -14.08 -3.82 3.75
CA ALA A 10 -14.35 -2.58 4.48
C ALA A 10 -13.25 -2.28 5.52
N GLY A 11 -12.78 -3.30 6.24
CA GLY A 11 -11.67 -3.19 7.19
C GLY A 11 -10.36 -2.76 6.52
N MET A 12 -10.00 -3.41 5.40
CA MET A 12 -8.83 -3.01 4.60
C MET A 12 -8.94 -1.58 4.07
N ALA A 13 -10.13 -1.19 3.58
CA ALA A 13 -10.40 0.14 3.08
C ALA A 13 -10.30 1.22 4.17
N ALA A 14 -10.83 0.93 5.36
CA ALA A 14 -10.74 1.81 6.51
C ALA A 14 -9.30 2.00 7.00
N ARG A 15 -8.46 0.95 6.95
CA ARG A 15 -7.04 1.06 7.31
C ARG A 15 -6.24 1.88 6.31
N GLU A 16 -6.49 1.72 5.01
CA GLU A 16 -5.85 2.59 4.01
C GLU A 16 -6.24 4.06 4.24
N ALA A 17 -7.53 4.34 4.45
CA ALA A 17 -7.99 5.68 4.78
C ALA A 17 -7.36 6.21 6.07
N HIS A 18 -7.24 5.37 7.12
CA HIS A 18 -6.59 5.75 8.36
C HIS A 18 -5.12 6.12 8.14
N GLY A 19 -4.37 5.29 7.41
CA GLY A 19 -2.97 5.53 7.07
C GLY A 19 -2.79 6.86 6.32
N GLU A 20 -3.65 7.16 5.36
CA GLU A 20 -3.59 8.44 4.62
C GLU A 20 -3.82 9.67 5.49
N LEU A 21 -4.51 9.50 6.63
CA LEU A 21 -4.81 10.56 7.60
C LEU A 21 -3.83 10.61 8.77
N MET A 22 -2.87 9.68 8.87
CA MET A 22 -1.87 9.69 9.94
C MET A 22 -0.89 10.85 9.83
N ALA A 23 -0.55 11.25 8.60
CA ALA A 23 0.38 12.34 8.36
C ALA A 23 -0.38 13.65 8.03
N PRO A 24 0.15 14.82 8.43
CA PRO A 24 -0.44 16.10 8.07
C PRO A 24 -0.57 16.26 6.54
N PRO A 25 -1.55 17.05 6.04
CA PRO A 25 -1.79 17.22 4.61
C PRO A 25 -0.59 17.79 3.86
N PHE A 26 0.27 18.53 4.56
CA PHE A 26 1.52 19.07 4.05
C PHE A 26 2.70 18.42 4.77
N VAL A 27 3.67 17.95 3.99
CA VAL A 27 4.96 17.44 4.48
C VAL A 27 6.04 18.23 3.75
N THR A 28 6.99 18.81 4.48
CA THR A 28 8.16 19.45 3.89
C THR A 28 9.01 18.38 3.19
N THR A 29 9.25 18.58 1.90
CA THR A 29 10.05 17.63 1.09
C THR A 29 11.50 18.08 0.99
N GLY A 30 12.42 17.13 0.79
CA GLY A 30 13.83 17.42 0.48
C GLY A 30 14.74 17.77 1.67
N GLY A 31 14.17 17.94 2.86
CA GLY A 31 14.91 17.99 4.13
C GLY A 31 15.43 16.61 4.57
N THR A 32 16.30 16.60 5.57
CA THR A 32 16.67 15.38 6.30
C THR A 32 15.55 15.06 7.29
N GLY A 33 15.13 13.81 7.35
CA GLY A 33 14.08 13.38 8.27
C GLY A 33 13.69 11.93 8.03
N PRO A 34 12.72 11.40 8.79
CA PRO A 34 12.38 9.99 8.70
C PRO A 34 11.85 9.66 7.31
N SER A 35 12.48 8.66 6.71
CA SER A 35 12.30 8.26 5.32
C SER A 35 12.04 6.76 5.23
N VAL A 36 11.70 6.29 4.03
CA VAL A 36 11.49 4.87 3.74
C VAL A 36 12.32 4.51 2.53
N ARG A 37 13.15 3.49 2.66
CA ARG A 37 13.95 2.98 1.53
C ARG A 37 13.06 2.11 0.65
N VAL A 38 12.71 2.61 -0.53
CA VAL A 38 11.94 1.82 -1.50
C VAL A 38 12.87 0.96 -2.35
N ARG A 39 12.64 -0.36 -2.34
CA ARG A 39 13.33 -1.35 -3.16
C ARG A 39 12.39 -1.86 -4.23
N LEU A 40 12.78 -1.68 -5.50
CA LEU A 40 12.00 -2.19 -6.63
C LEU A 40 12.37 -3.65 -6.90
N VAL A 41 11.36 -4.52 -6.86
CA VAL A 41 11.47 -5.95 -7.13
C VAL A 41 10.96 -6.22 -8.54
N ALA A 42 11.64 -7.07 -9.30
CA ALA A 42 11.18 -7.44 -10.63
C ALA A 42 9.80 -8.14 -10.55
N CYS A 43 8.88 -7.80 -11.45
CA CYS A 43 7.58 -8.43 -11.49
C CYS A 43 7.63 -9.73 -12.30
N THR A 44 7.46 -10.87 -11.64
CA THR A 44 7.41 -12.20 -12.28
C THR A 44 6.16 -12.40 -13.14
N VAL A 45 5.12 -11.57 -12.98
CA VAL A 45 3.87 -11.68 -13.74
C VAL A 45 3.93 -10.97 -15.09
N CYS A 46 4.47 -9.74 -15.14
CA CYS A 46 4.52 -8.94 -16.37
C CYS A 46 5.93 -8.67 -16.89
N GLY A 47 6.97 -9.15 -16.21
CA GLY A 47 8.36 -8.98 -16.62
C GLY A 47 8.95 -7.58 -16.37
N ALA A 48 8.27 -6.70 -15.63
CA ALA A 48 8.82 -5.37 -15.32
C ALA A 48 10.10 -5.49 -14.47
N ILE A 49 11.17 -4.82 -14.89
CA ILE A 49 12.49 -4.84 -14.24
C ILE A 49 12.73 -3.50 -13.54
N GLY A 50 13.23 -3.52 -12.31
CA GLY A 50 13.34 -2.34 -11.43
C GLY A 50 14.48 -1.36 -11.74
N GLY A 51 15.20 -1.53 -12.85
CA GLY A 51 16.57 -1.03 -13.05
C GLY A 51 16.81 0.48 -12.96
N ASP A 52 15.85 1.33 -13.34
CA ASP A 52 16.17 2.77 -13.57
C ASP A 52 15.21 3.77 -12.91
N ARG A 53 14.25 3.31 -12.11
CA ARG A 53 13.26 4.23 -11.55
C ARG A 53 13.70 4.78 -10.20
N ARG A 54 14.12 6.05 -10.19
CA ARG A 54 14.27 6.83 -8.96
C ARG A 54 12.91 7.03 -8.29
N TRP A 55 12.78 6.54 -7.06
CA TRP A 55 11.63 6.82 -6.20
C TRP A 55 11.83 8.16 -5.48
N PRO A 56 10.90 9.14 -5.59
CA PRO A 56 11.01 10.40 -4.87
C PRO A 56 10.62 10.19 -3.41
N ALA A 57 11.58 9.77 -2.58
CA ALA A 57 11.37 9.67 -1.14
C ALA A 57 10.96 11.06 -0.58
N PRO A 58 10.01 11.11 0.38
CA PRO A 58 9.55 12.39 0.94
C PRO A 58 10.67 13.17 1.63
N MET A 59 11.59 12.47 2.32
CA MET A 59 12.73 13.04 3.03
C MET A 59 14.02 12.27 2.71
N ARG A 60 15.18 12.93 2.90
CA ARG A 60 16.49 12.27 2.86
C ARG A 60 16.69 11.50 4.17
N GLY A 61 16.90 10.19 4.06
CA GLY A 61 17.04 9.32 5.22
C GLY A 61 18.45 9.33 5.81
N THR A 62 18.57 8.72 7.00
CA THR A 62 19.74 8.70 7.89
C THR A 62 20.56 7.39 7.85
N GLY A 63 20.13 6.39 7.06
CA GLY A 63 20.82 5.10 6.85
C GLY A 63 20.21 3.89 7.57
N ASP A 64 19.40 4.10 8.60
CA ASP A 64 18.73 3.09 9.44
C ASP A 64 17.22 2.98 9.18
N GLU A 65 16.78 3.40 7.98
CA GLU A 65 15.36 3.52 7.66
C GLU A 65 14.68 2.15 7.46
N PRO A 66 13.37 2.05 7.75
CA PRO A 66 12.58 0.92 7.28
C PRO A 66 12.64 0.83 5.74
N ALA A 67 12.54 -0.41 5.24
CA ALA A 67 12.54 -0.68 3.81
C ALA A 67 11.15 -1.10 3.32
N LEU A 68 10.71 -0.58 2.18
CA LEU A 68 9.51 -1.01 1.48
C LEU A 68 9.89 -1.70 0.17
N SER A 69 9.56 -2.97 0.03
CA SER A 69 9.66 -3.71 -1.23
C SER A 69 8.39 -3.51 -2.06
N MET A 70 8.54 -3.11 -3.33
CA MET A 70 7.45 -2.82 -4.26
C MET A 70 7.76 -3.43 -5.62
N LEU A 71 6.77 -4.00 -6.32
CA LEU A 71 7.00 -4.50 -7.68
C LEU A 71 7.34 -3.34 -8.62
N ALA A 72 8.23 -3.58 -9.59
CA ALA A 72 8.66 -2.57 -10.55
C ALA A 72 7.52 -2.03 -11.44
N CYS A 73 6.47 -2.83 -11.63
CA CYS A 73 5.24 -2.45 -12.34
C CYS A 73 4.26 -1.64 -11.49
N GLU A 74 4.59 -1.30 -10.25
CA GLU A 74 3.72 -0.53 -9.36
C GLU A 74 4.16 0.91 -9.20
N ARG A 75 3.22 1.80 -8.90
CA ARG A 75 3.45 3.17 -8.49
C ARG A 75 2.58 3.49 -7.28
N LEU A 76 3.23 3.97 -6.23
CA LEU A 76 2.61 4.63 -5.10
C LEU A 76 2.76 6.15 -5.21
N THR A 77 2.13 6.90 -4.31
CA THR A 77 2.49 8.30 -4.03
C THR A 77 3.49 8.35 -2.87
N ALA A 78 4.26 9.43 -2.74
CA ALA A 78 5.13 9.63 -1.57
C ALA A 78 4.33 9.68 -0.26
N ARG A 79 3.07 10.13 -0.32
CA ARG A 79 2.17 10.15 0.85
C ARG A 79 1.80 8.75 1.34
N ALA A 80 1.65 7.79 0.42
CA ALA A 80 1.21 6.45 0.77
C ALA A 80 2.21 5.70 1.68
N VAL A 81 3.48 6.11 1.73
CA VAL A 81 4.49 5.49 2.60
C VAL A 81 4.58 6.15 3.98
N LEU A 82 3.91 7.27 4.22
CA LEU A 82 3.97 7.99 5.49
C LEU A 82 3.47 7.19 6.71
N PRO A 83 2.50 6.26 6.61
CA PRO A 83 2.16 5.39 7.74
C PRO A 83 3.37 4.63 8.31
N ILE A 84 4.30 4.22 7.44
CA ILE A 84 5.55 3.55 7.85
C ILE A 84 6.43 4.52 8.64
N VAL A 85 6.57 5.76 8.18
CA VAL A 85 7.33 6.80 8.88
C VAL A 85 6.74 7.05 10.28
N VAL A 86 5.44 7.31 10.35
CA VAL A 86 4.75 7.61 11.61
C VAL A 86 4.84 6.45 12.62
N ILE A 87 4.70 5.20 12.16
CA ILE A 87 4.79 4.06 13.08
C ILE A 87 6.22 3.86 13.59
N VAL A 88 7.25 4.06 12.76
CA VAL A 88 8.66 3.92 13.17
C VAL A 88 9.10 5.04 14.11
N GLU A 89 8.55 6.25 13.96
CA GLU A 89 8.76 7.33 14.93
C GLU A 89 8.17 6.96 16.30
N ARG A 90 6.99 6.33 16.32
CA ARG A 90 6.32 5.90 17.55
C ARG A 90 6.96 4.65 18.18
N PHE A 91 7.48 3.75 17.35
CA PHE A 91 8.07 2.47 17.73
C PHE A 91 9.46 2.32 17.08
N PRO A 92 10.52 2.87 17.71
CA PRO A 92 11.88 2.87 17.18
C PRO A 92 12.45 1.48 16.88
N GLU A 93 11.94 0.42 17.50
CA GLU A 93 12.29 -0.97 17.22
C GLU A 93 11.95 -1.42 15.79
N LEU A 94 11.08 -0.68 15.10
CA LEU A 94 10.77 -0.89 13.68
C LEU A 94 11.80 -0.25 12.73
N ARG A 95 12.83 0.43 13.25
CA ARG A 95 13.97 0.86 12.43
C ARG A 95 14.63 -0.37 11.81
N GLY A 96 14.78 -0.36 10.49
CA GLY A 96 15.25 -1.52 9.72
C GLY A 96 14.20 -2.62 9.45
N ALA A 97 12.95 -2.45 9.89
CA ALA A 97 11.86 -3.36 9.53
C ALA A 97 11.62 -3.37 8.01
N ARG A 98 11.07 -4.49 7.52
CA ARG A 98 10.78 -4.70 6.09
C ARG A 98 9.28 -4.73 5.87
N PHE A 99 8.84 -3.88 4.96
CA PHE A 99 7.46 -3.78 4.51
C PHE A 99 7.36 -4.24 3.05
N ALA A 100 6.17 -4.69 2.66
CA ALA A 100 5.83 -4.98 1.27
C ALA A 100 4.59 -4.18 0.83
N THR A 101 4.48 -3.88 -0.46
CA THR A 101 3.19 -3.47 -1.04
C THR A 101 2.23 -4.65 -1.10
N ARG A 102 0.92 -4.38 -1.09
CA ARG A 102 -0.09 -5.42 -1.28
C ARG A 102 0.14 -6.24 -2.54
N ALA A 103 0.60 -5.64 -3.64
CA ALA A 103 0.78 -6.40 -4.86
C ALA A 103 1.96 -7.35 -4.79
N LEU A 104 3.06 -6.96 -4.15
CA LEU A 104 4.18 -7.85 -3.90
C LEU A 104 3.73 -9.00 -2.98
N ALA A 105 3.13 -8.69 -1.83
CA ALA A 105 2.61 -9.69 -0.90
C ALA A 105 1.58 -10.62 -1.58
N TRP A 106 0.73 -10.08 -2.46
CA TRP A 106 -0.23 -10.87 -3.23
C TRP A 106 0.45 -11.93 -4.11
N THR A 107 1.61 -11.63 -4.71
CA THR A 107 2.31 -12.63 -5.55
C THR A 107 2.69 -13.88 -4.76
N GLU A 108 3.08 -13.72 -3.50
CA GLU A 108 3.42 -14.82 -2.59
C GLU A 108 2.18 -15.59 -2.13
N LEU A 109 1.01 -14.95 -2.13
CA LEU A 109 -0.27 -15.52 -1.71
C LEU A 109 -1.11 -16.11 -2.86
N THR A 110 -0.66 -16.02 -4.11
CA THR A 110 -1.41 -16.50 -5.30
C THR A 110 -1.77 -17.99 -5.28
N HIS A 111 -1.06 -18.79 -4.48
CA HIS A 111 -1.32 -20.22 -4.31
C HIS A 111 -2.53 -20.51 -3.40
N LEU A 112 -3.06 -19.50 -2.71
CA LEU A 112 -4.22 -19.62 -1.81
C LEU A 112 -5.53 -19.25 -2.54
N PRO A 113 -6.68 -19.72 -2.04
CA PRO A 113 -7.98 -19.19 -2.46
C PRO A 113 -8.05 -17.66 -2.24
N PRO A 114 -8.69 -16.89 -3.14
CA PRO A 114 -8.69 -15.42 -3.07
C PRO A 114 -9.13 -14.83 -1.73
N GLU A 115 -10.16 -15.40 -1.10
CA GLU A 115 -10.65 -14.96 0.20
C GLU A 115 -9.61 -15.15 1.31
N LYS A 116 -8.91 -16.29 1.31
CA LYS A 116 -7.84 -16.57 2.26
C LYS A 116 -6.62 -15.68 2.02
N ALA A 117 -6.27 -15.41 0.76
CA ALA A 117 -5.21 -14.47 0.42
C ALA A 117 -5.54 -13.04 0.89
N LEU A 118 -6.78 -12.58 0.69
CA LEU A 118 -7.25 -11.28 1.20
C LEU A 118 -7.20 -11.21 2.73
N TRP A 119 -7.55 -12.31 3.42
CA TRP A 119 -7.46 -12.36 4.88
C TRP A 119 -6.03 -12.28 5.40
N GLN A 120 -5.07 -12.91 4.72
CA GLN A 120 -3.64 -12.78 5.06
C GLN A 120 -3.14 -11.36 4.84
N LEU A 121 -3.56 -10.69 3.76
CA LEU A 121 -3.26 -9.26 3.56
C LEU A 121 -3.87 -8.39 4.67
N ASP A 122 -5.13 -8.64 5.06
CA ASP A 122 -5.77 -7.92 6.16
C ASP A 122 -4.96 -8.01 7.46
N LEU A 123 -4.52 -9.21 7.82
CA LEU A 123 -3.68 -9.43 9.00
C LEU A 123 -2.36 -8.67 8.93
N ALA A 124 -1.66 -8.76 7.80
CA ALA A 124 -0.37 -8.12 7.59
C ALA A 124 -0.45 -6.58 7.57
N GLU A 125 -1.65 -6.01 7.47
CA GLU A 125 -1.89 -4.56 7.51
C GLU A 125 -2.25 -4.03 8.91
N ARG A 126 -2.52 -4.92 9.89
CA ARG A 126 -3.05 -4.51 11.21
C ARG A 126 -2.10 -3.65 12.02
N TRP A 127 -0.80 -3.67 11.72
CA TRP A 127 0.20 -2.82 12.35
C TRP A 127 -0.15 -1.31 12.25
N VAL A 128 -0.92 -0.91 11.24
CA VAL A 128 -1.37 0.49 11.08
C VAL A 128 -2.30 0.93 12.22
N ASN A 129 -3.00 0.01 12.88
CA ASN A 129 -3.83 0.36 14.04
C ASN A 129 -3.05 0.33 15.38
N GLY A 130 -1.75 0.02 15.34
CA GLY A 130 -0.88 -0.18 16.51
C GLY A 130 0.04 -1.37 16.32
N LEU A 131 1.09 -1.50 17.13
CA LEU A 131 2.07 -2.58 17.01
C LEU A 131 1.45 -3.94 17.40
N ALA A 132 0.84 -4.62 16.42
CA ALA A 132 0.53 -6.03 16.52
C ALA A 132 1.77 -6.86 16.13
N ALA A 133 1.99 -8.00 16.78
CA ALA A 133 2.99 -8.96 16.36
C ALA A 133 2.56 -9.61 15.04
N ALA A 134 2.80 -8.92 13.92
CA ALA A 134 2.57 -9.45 12.59
C ALA A 134 3.89 -10.07 12.07
N PRO A 135 3.86 -11.32 11.58
CA PRO A 135 5.06 -11.93 10.98
C PRO A 135 5.52 -11.16 9.74
N ASP A 136 4.57 -10.55 9.02
CA ASP A 136 4.78 -9.77 7.81
C ASP A 136 4.12 -8.39 7.93
N LEU A 137 4.77 -7.37 7.36
CA LEU A 137 4.27 -6.00 7.37
C LEU A 137 3.88 -5.57 5.95
N THR A 138 2.58 -5.54 5.67
CA THR A 138 2.06 -5.05 4.39
C THR A 138 1.58 -3.61 4.55
N LEU A 139 2.02 -2.72 3.65
CA LEU A 139 1.54 -1.36 3.57
C LEU A 139 0.07 -1.35 3.10
N PRO A 140 -0.91 -0.84 3.89
CA PRO A 140 -2.28 -0.73 3.45
C PRO A 140 -2.44 0.46 2.51
N ALA A 141 -1.97 0.30 1.28
CA ALA A 141 -2.08 1.32 0.25
C ALA A 141 -2.43 0.68 -1.09
N SER A 142 -3.40 1.26 -1.78
CA SER A 142 -3.69 0.91 -3.16
C SER A 142 -2.55 1.41 -4.07
N THR A 143 -2.14 0.59 -5.03
CA THR A 143 -1.07 0.94 -5.98
C THR A 143 -1.64 1.18 -7.37
N ARG A 144 -0.91 1.89 -8.22
CA ARG A 144 -1.26 2.07 -9.64
C ARG A 144 -0.29 1.29 -10.50
N SER A 145 -0.70 0.93 -11.71
CA SER A 145 0.23 0.36 -12.69
C SER A 145 1.24 1.42 -13.14
N HIS A 146 2.51 1.03 -13.18
CA HIS A 146 3.58 1.75 -13.85
C HIS A 146 3.89 1.02 -15.17
N GLY A 147 3.72 1.73 -16.28
CA GLY A 147 3.76 1.17 -17.62
C GLY A 147 5.04 0.38 -17.92
N ALA A 148 4.88 -0.93 -18.13
CA ALA A 148 5.82 -1.76 -18.87
C ALA A 148 5.08 -2.29 -20.09
N GLY A 149 5.21 -1.59 -21.22
CA GLY A 149 4.63 -2.02 -22.49
C GLY A 149 4.64 -0.91 -23.54
N ALA A 150 5.60 -0.98 -24.47
CA ALA A 150 5.50 -0.26 -25.73
C ALA A 150 4.21 -0.73 -26.44
N GLY A 151 3.28 0.19 -26.71
CA GLY A 151 2.12 -0.08 -27.55
C GLY A 151 0.81 -0.42 -26.82
N ARG A 152 0.27 0.52 -26.05
CA ARG A 152 -1.19 0.83 -26.04
C ARG A 152 -1.45 2.10 -25.23
N PRO A 153 -2.23 3.08 -25.71
CA PRO A 153 -2.64 4.20 -24.87
C PRO A 153 -3.74 3.71 -23.90
N ARG A 154 -3.36 3.27 -22.70
CA ARG A 154 -4.30 2.88 -21.63
C ARG A 154 -4.31 3.88 -20.47
N ARG A 155 -4.27 5.17 -20.80
CA ARG A 155 -4.22 6.29 -19.84
C ARG A 155 -5.26 6.20 -18.71
N ARG A 156 -6.45 5.63 -18.93
CA ARG A 156 -7.46 5.46 -17.85
C ARG A 156 -7.16 4.30 -16.89
N GLN A 157 -6.63 3.17 -17.36
CA GLN A 157 -6.30 2.02 -16.50
C GLN A 157 -5.02 2.28 -15.68
N GLU A 158 -4.12 3.12 -16.19
CA GLU A 158 -2.92 3.56 -15.47
C GLU A 158 -3.23 4.53 -14.30
N LEU A 159 -4.40 5.19 -14.31
CA LEU A 159 -4.79 6.15 -13.29
C LEU A 159 -5.64 5.55 -12.17
N ALA A 160 -6.35 4.44 -12.46
CA ALA A 160 -7.18 3.78 -11.47
C ALA A 160 -6.31 3.04 -10.43
N PRO A 161 -6.51 3.27 -9.13
CA PRO A 161 -5.82 2.52 -8.08
C PRO A 161 -6.34 1.07 -8.01
N TYR A 162 -5.41 0.13 -7.86
CA TYR A 162 -5.66 -1.27 -7.56
C TYR A 162 -5.54 -1.46 -6.05
N PHE A 163 -6.62 -1.92 -5.41
CA PHE A 163 -6.61 -2.09 -3.96
C PHE A 163 -5.74 -3.26 -3.49
N VAL A 164 -5.48 -4.26 -4.35
CA VAL A 164 -4.56 -5.38 -4.08
C VAL A 164 -3.35 -5.33 -4.99
N SER A 165 -3.58 -5.53 -6.30
CA SER A 165 -2.52 -5.67 -7.29
C SER A 165 -3.08 -5.38 -8.68
N PRO A 166 -2.29 -4.79 -9.59
CA PRO A 166 -2.64 -4.74 -11.01
C PRO A 166 -2.74 -6.12 -11.66
N HIS A 167 -2.22 -7.16 -11.00
CA HIS A 167 -2.25 -8.55 -11.45
C HIS A 167 -3.31 -9.40 -10.74
N ALA A 168 -3.99 -8.87 -9.74
CA ALA A 168 -5.05 -9.58 -9.06
C ALA A 168 -6.29 -9.67 -9.97
N ARG A 169 -6.66 -10.89 -10.37
CA ARG A 169 -7.88 -11.15 -11.15
C ARG A 169 -9.09 -11.27 -10.23
N LEU A 170 -9.39 -10.20 -9.50
CA LEU A 170 -10.51 -10.15 -8.57
C LEU A 170 -11.80 -9.69 -9.27
N PRO A 171 -12.98 -10.16 -8.82
CA PRO A 171 -14.25 -9.64 -9.31
C PRO A 171 -14.38 -8.12 -9.17
N ALA A 172 -14.90 -7.45 -10.20
CA ALA A 172 -14.99 -5.99 -10.25
C ALA A 172 -15.76 -5.36 -9.07
N TRP A 173 -16.75 -6.08 -8.54
CA TRP A 173 -17.52 -5.62 -7.38
C TRP A 173 -16.66 -5.43 -6.13
N MET A 174 -15.58 -6.21 -5.96
CA MET A 174 -14.69 -6.07 -4.79
C MET A 174 -13.97 -4.73 -4.82
N GLY A 175 -13.44 -4.35 -5.99
CA GLY A 175 -12.80 -3.05 -6.17
C GLY A 175 -13.79 -1.90 -6.00
N ALA A 176 -15.01 -2.04 -6.52
CA ALA A 176 -16.05 -1.02 -6.35
C ALA A 176 -16.46 -0.83 -4.87
N HIS A 177 -16.69 -1.94 -4.17
CA HIS A 177 -17.03 -1.94 -2.73
C HIS A 177 -15.89 -1.32 -1.91
N TYR A 178 -14.65 -1.78 -2.12
CA TYR A 178 -13.46 -1.25 -1.46
C TYR A 178 -13.33 0.27 -1.62
N GLN A 179 -13.47 0.78 -2.84
CA GLN A 179 -13.34 2.22 -3.10
C GLN A 179 -14.46 3.04 -2.45
N ALA A 180 -15.69 2.50 -2.41
CA ALA A 180 -16.80 3.14 -1.72
C ALA A 180 -16.54 3.24 -0.20
N GLU A 181 -16.10 2.14 0.42
CA GLU A 181 -15.79 2.10 1.85
C GLU A 181 -14.60 3.02 2.21
N ARG A 182 -13.55 3.02 1.40
CA ARG A 182 -12.38 3.90 1.61
C ARG A 182 -12.79 5.37 1.55
N ARG A 183 -13.63 5.74 0.57
CA ARG A 183 -14.18 7.09 0.45
C ARG A 183 -15.04 7.45 1.67
N ALA A 184 -15.92 6.56 2.10
CA ALA A 184 -16.76 6.79 3.27
C ALA A 184 -15.92 6.95 4.55
N ALA A 185 -14.88 6.15 4.73
CA ALA A 185 -13.97 6.24 5.87
C ALA A 185 -13.20 7.58 5.92
N LEU A 186 -12.70 8.06 4.76
CA LEU A 186 -12.08 9.38 4.66
C LEU A 186 -13.08 10.48 5.07
N LEU A 187 -14.30 10.46 4.53
CA LEU A 187 -15.31 11.48 4.80
C LEU A 187 -15.79 11.52 6.26
N ARG A 188 -16.00 10.36 6.90
CA ARG A 188 -16.43 10.28 8.31
C ARG A 188 -15.45 10.99 9.26
N ARG A 189 -14.16 10.93 8.97
CA ARG A 189 -13.12 11.55 9.81
C ARG A 189 -13.02 13.07 9.63
N PHE A 190 -13.42 13.58 8.46
CA PHE A 190 -13.54 15.03 8.23
C PHE A 190 -14.87 15.61 8.74
N GLY A 191 -15.92 14.80 8.86
CA GLY A 191 -17.23 15.23 9.37
C GLY A 191 -17.41 15.08 10.88
N GLY A 192 -16.38 14.62 11.61
CA GLY A 192 -16.40 14.38 13.05
C GLY A 192 -15.84 15.51 13.91
N GLU A 193 -15.58 16.68 13.34
CA GLU A 193 -15.24 17.90 14.09
C GLU A 193 -16.34 18.95 13.86
N GLY A 194 -17.19 19.08 14.87
CA GLY A 194 -18.21 20.11 15.08
C GLY A 194 -18.61 20.07 16.55
#